data_AF-A0A119HFQ0-F1
#
_entry.id   AF-A0A119HFQ0-F1
#
_cell.length_a   1.000
_cell.length_b   1.000
_cell.length_c   1.000
_cell.angle_alpha   90.00
_cell.angle_beta   90.00
_cell.angle_gamma   90.00
#
_symmetry.space_group_name_H-M   'P 1'
#
loop_
_entity.id
_entity.type
_entity.pdbx_description
1 polymer ?
#
loop_
_entity_poly.entity_id
_entity_poly.type
_entity_poly.pdbx_seq_one_letter_code
_entity_poly.pdbx_strand_id
1 'polypeptide(L)'
;MGSFNIKCGVSGQVIAEREKCRVMVILQQATYSPAQVVYRDEAHSLYGVRNSGGIDSLWSPMTGFLSGTYADYSKVTLDATPENQAILAEFFNGLYKEVALTQASERDPAFDFKALVLEKAPKLHTALAKQTHPLDSLPARELDLDEAMKLWDALQKATIHDRVFCVNGNKVLRPLKIAAVHEVTFHRLVALAESIRMYDESTYARNDYFTRAFSNLKEELADVTCNDMKRFVRKDLFRDTLRMGMPSKLSHSLLWAFRRTLDVGVDAVADKGEPVSYFLEVCKGLLDGLYALKGIDRLNVQLSPIEYAGQDYNNATGKLYAEFVAGASDEICAARRAEYGDDDMDDDGLTEN
;
A
#
# COMPACT_ATOMS: atom_id res chain seq x y z
N MET A 1 -29.32 -6.31 7.44
CA MET A 1 -28.57 -6.11 6.19
C MET A 1 -27.41 -7.08 6.24
N GLY A 2 -27.12 -7.80 5.15
CA GLY A 2 -25.99 -8.74 5.12
C GLY A 2 -24.68 -7.97 5.17
N SER A 3 -23.74 -8.44 5.99
CA SER A 3 -22.37 -7.92 6.04
C SER A 3 -21.63 -8.44 4.81
N PHE A 4 -20.94 -7.58 4.07
CA PHE A 4 -20.18 -7.98 2.90
C PHE A 4 -18.73 -8.13 3.31
N ASN A 5 -18.19 -9.34 3.36
CA ASN A 5 -16.76 -9.52 3.60
C ASN A 5 -15.93 -9.03 2.39
N ILE A 6 -14.65 -8.74 2.59
CA ILE A 6 -13.73 -8.35 1.51
C ILE A 6 -12.63 -9.38 1.33
N LYS A 7 -11.98 -9.41 0.17
CA LYS A 7 -10.80 -10.25 -0.05
C LYS A 7 -9.52 -9.52 0.36
N CYS A 8 -8.62 -10.25 0.99
CA CYS A 8 -7.23 -9.86 1.13
C CYS A 8 -6.57 -9.86 -0.24
N GLY A 9 -6.10 -8.69 -0.71
CA GLY A 9 -5.51 -8.52 -2.04
C GLY A 9 -4.19 -9.25 -2.28
N VAL A 10 -3.64 -9.94 -1.26
CA VAL A 10 -2.41 -10.73 -1.38
C VAL A 10 -2.68 -12.22 -1.27
N SER A 11 -3.39 -12.65 -0.22
CA SER A 11 -3.64 -14.07 0.04
C SER A 11 -4.93 -14.60 -0.59
N GLY A 12 -5.81 -13.72 -1.08
CA GLY A 12 -7.15 -14.07 -1.55
C GLY A 12 -8.14 -14.46 -0.45
N GLN A 13 -7.67 -14.64 0.79
CA GLN A 13 -8.49 -15.00 1.94
C GLN A 13 -9.52 -13.92 2.28
N VAL A 14 -10.63 -14.35 2.87
CA VAL A 14 -11.69 -13.46 3.33
C VAL A 14 -11.22 -12.66 4.55
N ILE A 15 -11.53 -11.36 4.57
CA ILE A 15 -11.45 -10.49 5.74
C ILE A 15 -12.89 -10.21 6.17
N ALA A 16 -13.27 -10.76 7.32
CA ALA A 16 -14.60 -10.63 7.89
C ALA A 16 -14.76 -9.36 8.73
N GLU A 17 -16.00 -8.92 8.94
CA GLU A 17 -16.30 -7.77 9.80
C GLU A 17 -15.58 -7.93 11.15
N ARG A 18 -15.00 -6.84 11.65
CA ARG A 18 -14.24 -6.73 12.90
C ARG A 18 -12.85 -7.37 12.90
N GLU A 19 -12.42 -7.97 11.78
CA GLU A 19 -11.04 -8.45 11.68
C GLU A 19 -10.05 -7.31 11.49
N LYS A 20 -8.86 -7.49 12.05
CA LYS A 20 -7.75 -6.54 11.89
C LYS A 20 -7.16 -6.65 10.49
N CYS A 21 -6.94 -5.50 9.88
CA CYS A 21 -6.37 -5.42 8.54
C CYS A 21 -5.45 -4.21 8.39
N ARG A 22 -4.62 -4.27 7.37
CA ARG A 22 -3.81 -3.16 6.87
C ARG A 22 -4.37 -2.73 5.52
N VAL A 23 -4.60 -1.43 5.35
CA VAL A 23 -5.03 -0.87 4.07
C VAL A 23 -3.99 0.03 3.46
N MET A 24 -3.94 0.06 2.14
CA MET A 24 -3.16 1.03 1.38
C MET A 24 -4.07 1.70 0.38
N VAL A 25 -3.90 3.00 0.20
CA VAL A 25 -4.45 3.66 -0.96
C VAL A 25 -3.57 3.33 -2.16
N ILE A 26 -4.18 2.94 -3.27
CA ILE A 26 -3.53 2.56 -4.51
C ILE A 26 -4.05 3.41 -5.66
N LEU A 27 -3.16 3.73 -6.60
CA LEU A 27 -3.47 4.44 -7.84
C LEU A 27 -3.17 3.54 -9.03
N GLN A 28 -4.08 3.53 -9.99
CA GLN A 28 -3.86 2.83 -11.24
C GLN A 28 -2.78 3.54 -12.05
N GLN A 29 -1.62 2.93 -12.21
CA GLN A 29 -0.51 3.49 -13.00
C GLN A 29 -0.69 3.23 -14.48
N ALA A 30 -1.16 2.03 -14.82
CA ALA A 30 -1.35 1.59 -16.20
C ALA A 30 -2.66 0.83 -16.34
N THR A 31 -3.19 0.90 -17.54
CA THR A 31 -4.31 0.12 -18.09
C THR A 31 -3.94 -0.22 -19.53
N TYR A 32 -4.80 -0.93 -20.26
CA TYR A 32 -4.72 -0.97 -21.71
C TYR A 32 -4.50 0.42 -22.31
N SER A 33 -3.77 0.47 -23.43
CA SER A 33 -3.66 1.66 -24.28
C SER A 33 -5.04 2.28 -24.48
N PRO A 34 -5.15 3.63 -24.44
CA PRO A 34 -6.46 4.25 -24.53
C PRO A 34 -7.12 3.86 -25.85
N ALA A 35 -8.36 3.40 -25.77
CA ALA A 35 -9.14 3.11 -26.96
C ALA A 35 -9.43 4.44 -27.67
N GLN A 36 -9.02 4.53 -28.94
CA GLN A 36 -9.48 5.61 -29.80
C GLN A 36 -10.89 5.25 -30.26
N VAL A 37 -11.87 6.04 -29.82
CA VAL A 37 -13.28 5.85 -30.17
C VAL A 37 -13.75 7.07 -30.94
N VAL A 38 -14.61 6.84 -31.94
CA VAL A 38 -15.31 7.92 -32.63
C VAL A 38 -16.76 7.90 -32.17
N TYR A 39 -17.22 9.01 -31.59
CA TYR A 39 -18.61 9.19 -31.19
C TYR A 39 -19.11 10.51 -31.74
N ARG A 40 -20.19 10.47 -32.53
CA ARG A 40 -20.74 11.66 -33.21
C ARG A 40 -19.69 12.45 -34.00
N ASP A 41 -18.87 11.72 -34.77
CA ASP A 41 -17.78 12.27 -35.60
C ASP A 41 -16.64 12.95 -34.81
N GLU A 42 -16.63 12.83 -33.48
CA GLU A 42 -15.55 13.29 -32.63
C GLU A 42 -14.68 12.11 -32.18
N ALA A 43 -13.36 12.27 -32.30
CA ALA A 43 -12.40 11.31 -31.79
C ALA A 43 -12.18 11.55 -30.28
N HIS A 44 -12.34 10.50 -29.49
CA HIS A 44 -12.04 10.50 -28.06
C HIS A 44 -11.02 9.40 -27.73
N SER A 45 -10.23 9.66 -26.70
CA SER A 45 -9.24 8.73 -26.16
C SER A 45 -9.70 8.30 -24.77
N LEU A 46 -10.23 7.09 -24.65
CA LEU A 46 -10.81 6.58 -23.41
C LEU A 46 -9.92 5.52 -22.77
N TYR A 47 -9.56 5.72 -21.50
CA TYR A 47 -8.90 4.71 -20.69
C TYR A 47 -9.95 3.87 -19.96
N GLY A 48 -9.85 2.54 -20.06
CA GLY A 48 -10.66 1.66 -19.24
C GLY A 48 -10.28 1.74 -17.76
N VAL A 49 -11.20 1.39 -16.87
CA VAL A 49 -10.92 1.12 -15.45
C VAL A 49 -10.95 -0.39 -15.24
N ARG A 50 -9.93 -0.95 -14.59
CA ARG A 50 -9.87 -2.39 -14.29
C ARG A 50 -9.80 -2.62 -12.79
N ASN A 51 -10.75 -3.37 -12.25
CA ASN A 51 -10.83 -3.66 -10.81
C ASN A 51 -9.96 -4.84 -10.35
N SER A 52 -9.29 -5.54 -11.27
CA SER A 52 -8.35 -6.61 -10.95
C SER A 52 -6.91 -6.18 -11.22
N GLY A 53 -5.95 -6.83 -10.56
CA GLY A 53 -4.55 -6.84 -11.00
C GLY A 53 -4.40 -7.61 -12.32
N GLY A 54 -3.33 -7.35 -13.06
CA GLY A 54 -2.96 -8.06 -14.29
C GLY A 54 -1.75 -7.42 -14.99
N ILE A 55 -1.15 -8.14 -15.94
CA ILE A 55 -0.01 -7.65 -16.76
C ILE A 55 -0.33 -6.29 -17.42
N ASP A 56 -1.59 -6.07 -17.78
CA ASP A 56 -2.06 -4.84 -18.45
C ASP A 56 -2.61 -3.78 -17.49
N SER A 57 -2.56 -4.01 -16.18
CA SER A 57 -3.12 -3.11 -15.17
C SER A 57 -2.25 -3.08 -13.92
N LEU A 58 -1.40 -2.06 -13.83
CA LEU A 58 -0.52 -1.87 -12.70
C LEU A 58 -1.18 -0.94 -11.69
N TRP A 59 -1.43 -1.45 -10.49
CA TRP A 59 -1.76 -0.64 -9.32
C TRP A 59 -0.50 -0.38 -8.51
N SER A 60 -0.31 0.85 -8.03
CA SER A 60 0.83 1.19 -7.17
C SER A 60 0.35 1.90 -5.90
N PRO A 61 1.02 1.66 -4.76
CA PRO A 61 0.65 2.29 -3.51
C PRO A 61 0.89 3.81 -3.60
N MET A 62 -0.10 4.58 -3.15
CA MET A 62 0.04 6.01 -2.85
C MET A 62 0.37 6.25 -1.38
N THR A 63 0.12 5.28 -0.51
CA THR A 63 0.38 5.36 0.93
C THR A 63 1.18 4.17 1.42
N GLY A 64 1.69 4.29 2.64
CA GLY A 64 2.04 3.11 3.44
C GLY A 64 0.80 2.31 3.87
N PHE A 65 1.05 1.24 4.62
CA PHE A 65 0.02 0.44 5.27
C PHE A 65 -0.56 1.15 6.49
N LEU A 66 -1.83 1.51 6.42
CA LEU A 66 -2.61 2.04 7.53
C LEU A 66 -3.23 0.87 8.31
N SER A 67 -3.07 0.81 9.63
CA SER A 67 -3.80 -0.16 10.45
C SER A 67 -5.26 0.21 10.62
N GLY A 68 -6.12 -0.80 10.61
CA GLY A 68 -7.51 -0.61 10.95
C GLY A 68 -8.22 -1.92 11.23
N THR A 69 -9.52 -1.79 11.37
CA THR A 69 -10.45 -2.88 11.57
C THR A 69 -11.46 -2.85 10.44
N TYR A 70 -11.67 -3.98 9.79
CA TYR A 70 -12.70 -4.07 8.76
C TYR A 70 -14.07 -3.84 9.38
N ALA A 71 -14.85 -2.95 8.79
CA ALA A 71 -16.25 -2.74 9.17
C ALA A 71 -17.09 -3.50 8.14
N ASP A 72 -17.84 -2.80 7.30
CA ASP A 72 -18.71 -3.39 6.29
C ASP A 72 -18.70 -2.53 5.02
N TYR A 73 -19.13 -3.09 3.90
CA TYR A 73 -19.21 -2.43 2.59
C TYR A 73 -17.89 -1.78 2.16
N SER A 74 -16.79 -2.52 2.23
CA SER A 74 -15.44 -2.04 1.89
C SER A 74 -14.91 -0.91 2.79
N LYS A 75 -15.57 -0.64 3.92
CA LYS A 75 -15.11 0.36 4.88
C LYS A 75 -14.13 -0.22 5.88
N VAL A 76 -13.17 0.60 6.27
CA VAL A 76 -12.16 0.26 7.27
C VAL A 76 -12.03 1.42 8.24
N THR A 77 -12.32 1.14 9.51
CA THR A 77 -12.09 2.08 10.61
C THR A 77 -10.61 2.01 10.97
N LEU A 78 -9.90 3.11 10.76
CA LEU A 78 -8.47 3.17 11.06
C LEU A 78 -8.23 3.22 12.56
N ASP A 79 -7.12 2.61 13.00
CA ASP A 79 -6.66 2.72 14.37
C ASP A 79 -6.03 4.12 14.60
N ALA A 80 -6.22 4.70 15.79
CA ALA A 80 -5.63 5.99 16.15
C ALA A 80 -4.16 5.82 16.59
N THR A 81 -3.27 5.59 15.62
CA THR A 81 -1.84 5.35 15.85
C THR A 81 -0.97 6.49 15.30
N PRO A 82 0.21 6.76 15.89
CA PRO A 82 1.17 7.72 15.35
C PRO A 82 1.59 7.40 13.92
N GLU A 83 1.68 6.11 13.57
CA GLU A 83 2.02 5.65 12.23
C GLU A 83 0.94 6.03 11.23
N ASN A 84 -0.33 5.78 11.55
CA ASN A 84 -1.45 6.19 10.70
C ASN A 84 -1.49 7.71 10.56
N GLN A 85 -1.23 8.45 11.63
CA GLN A 85 -1.16 9.92 11.60
C GLN A 85 -0.11 10.42 10.61
N ALA A 86 1.09 9.83 10.62
CA ALA A 86 2.17 10.21 9.71
C ALA A 86 1.83 9.89 8.24
N ILE A 87 1.26 8.71 7.98
CA ILE A 87 0.85 8.30 6.64
C ILE A 87 -0.28 9.19 6.12
N LEU A 88 -1.31 9.45 6.93
CA LEU A 88 -2.44 10.30 6.55
C LEU A 88 -2.02 11.75 6.31
N ALA A 89 -1.12 12.30 7.13
CA ALA A 89 -0.64 13.67 6.97
C ALA A 89 0.00 13.88 5.60
N GLU A 90 0.88 12.95 5.19
CA GLU A 90 1.54 13.03 3.89
C GLU A 90 0.59 12.71 2.74
N PHE A 91 -0.30 11.74 2.93
CA PHE A 91 -1.29 11.38 1.92
C PHE A 91 -2.26 12.52 1.61
N PHE A 92 -2.84 13.15 2.65
CA PHE A 92 -3.75 14.28 2.47
C PHE A 92 -3.04 15.50 1.88
N ASN A 93 -1.78 15.71 2.22
CA ASN A 93 -0.95 16.72 1.56
C ASN A 93 -0.80 16.46 0.05
N GLY A 94 -0.49 15.22 -0.34
CA GLY A 94 -0.44 14.82 -1.75
C GLY A 94 -1.76 15.01 -2.48
N LEU A 95 -2.87 14.54 -1.89
CA LEU A 95 -4.20 14.71 -2.48
C LEU A 95 -4.58 16.19 -2.65
N TYR A 96 -4.29 17.03 -1.66
CA TYR A 96 -4.61 18.46 -1.73
C TYR A 96 -3.95 19.17 -2.92
N LYS A 97 -2.83 18.62 -3.41
CA LYS A 97 -2.08 19.13 -4.57
C LYS A 97 -2.51 18.49 -5.89
N GLU A 98 -2.80 17.18 -5.89
CA GLU A 98 -2.84 16.37 -7.13
C GLU A 98 -4.21 15.78 -7.48
N VAL A 99 -5.19 15.82 -6.58
CA VAL A 99 -6.52 15.26 -6.84
C VAL A 99 -7.33 16.16 -7.77
N ALA A 100 -8.03 15.56 -8.72
CA ALA A 100 -8.90 16.27 -9.64
C ALA A 100 -10.24 16.62 -8.98
N LEU A 101 -10.78 17.77 -9.38
CA LEU A 101 -12.19 18.10 -9.19
C LEU A 101 -13.02 17.26 -10.17
N THR A 102 -13.94 16.45 -9.67
CA THR A 102 -14.92 15.76 -10.52
C THR A 102 -16.22 16.55 -10.56
N GLN A 103 -16.80 16.66 -11.75
CA GLN A 103 -18.09 17.32 -11.95
C GLN A 103 -19.23 16.38 -11.56
N ALA A 104 -20.36 16.97 -11.15
CA ALA A 104 -21.57 16.22 -10.90
C ALA A 104 -22.15 15.67 -12.20
N SER A 105 -22.77 14.50 -12.13
CA SER A 105 -23.58 13.89 -13.17
C SER A 105 -25.01 13.64 -12.65
N GLU A 106 -25.89 13.11 -13.50
CA GLU A 106 -27.24 12.71 -13.07
C GLU A 106 -27.24 11.65 -11.96
N ARG A 107 -26.17 10.85 -11.86
CA ARG A 107 -26.07 9.71 -10.93
C ARG A 107 -25.07 9.94 -9.80
N ASP A 108 -24.06 10.77 -10.02
CA ASP A 108 -22.94 10.93 -9.11
C ASP A 108 -22.73 12.40 -8.71
N PRO A 109 -22.61 12.71 -7.41
CA PRO A 109 -22.28 14.05 -6.98
C PRO A 109 -20.82 14.36 -7.26
N ALA A 110 -20.54 15.64 -7.53
CA ALA A 110 -19.20 16.18 -7.65
C ALA A 110 -18.32 15.79 -6.45
N PHE A 111 -17.01 15.68 -6.69
CA PHE A 111 -16.02 15.49 -5.63
C PHE A 111 -14.95 16.56 -5.73
N ASP A 112 -14.85 17.36 -4.67
CA ASP A 112 -13.81 18.36 -4.46
C ASP A 112 -13.13 18.06 -3.12
N PHE A 113 -11.90 17.57 -3.18
CA PHE A 113 -11.15 17.26 -1.96
C PHE A 113 -10.82 18.51 -1.14
N LYS A 114 -10.56 19.67 -1.76
CA LYS A 114 -10.23 20.89 -1.02
C LYS A 114 -11.45 21.38 -0.25
N ALA A 115 -12.62 21.37 -0.88
CA ALA A 115 -13.88 21.68 -0.22
C ALA A 115 -14.17 20.66 0.91
N LEU A 116 -13.91 19.38 0.67
CA LEU A 116 -14.08 18.34 1.69
C LEU A 116 -13.16 18.53 2.90
N VAL A 117 -11.89 18.88 2.67
CA VAL A 117 -10.93 19.18 3.75
C VAL A 117 -11.37 20.42 4.52
N LEU A 118 -11.85 21.47 3.85
CA LEU A 118 -12.39 22.67 4.52
C LEU A 118 -13.59 22.33 5.42
N GLU A 119 -14.47 21.43 4.97
CA GLU A 119 -15.66 21.02 5.72
C GLU A 119 -15.34 20.10 6.90
N LYS A 120 -14.50 19.08 6.69
CA LYS A 120 -14.28 17.99 7.66
C LYS A 120 -13.05 18.20 8.55
N ALA A 121 -12.06 18.95 8.07
CA ALA A 121 -10.77 19.12 8.71
C ALA A 121 -10.23 20.57 8.54
N PRO A 122 -10.93 21.58 9.08
CA PRO A 122 -10.58 22.99 8.85
C PRO A 122 -9.19 23.39 9.38
N LYS A 123 -8.69 22.73 10.44
CA LYS A 123 -7.32 22.97 10.92
C LYS A 123 -6.30 22.47 9.90
N LEU A 124 -6.54 21.28 9.36
CA LEU A 124 -5.73 20.70 8.29
C LEU A 124 -5.78 21.57 7.03
N HIS A 125 -6.96 22.07 6.62
CA HIS A 125 -7.08 22.99 5.49
C HIS A 125 -6.17 24.21 5.67
N THR A 126 -6.16 24.80 6.87
CA THR A 126 -5.34 25.97 7.17
C THR A 126 -3.84 25.66 7.11
N ALA A 127 -3.43 24.46 7.54
CA ALA A 127 -2.03 24.02 7.45
C ALA A 127 -1.62 23.75 5.99
N LEU A 128 -2.45 23.05 5.23
CA LEU A 128 -2.20 22.72 3.83
C LEU A 128 -2.21 23.95 2.91
N ALA A 129 -3.10 24.91 3.15
CA ALA A 129 -3.17 26.15 2.37
C ALA A 129 -1.93 27.05 2.51
N LYS A 130 -1.13 26.87 3.58
CA LYS A 130 0.15 27.57 3.77
C LYS A 130 1.30 26.94 3.00
N GLN A 131 1.14 25.71 2.52
CA GLN A 131 2.17 25.04 1.74
C GLN A 131 2.18 25.63 0.34
N THR A 132 3.33 26.17 -0.04
CA THR A 132 3.53 26.83 -1.34
C THR A 132 4.48 26.07 -2.23
N HIS A 133 5.33 25.22 -1.65
CA HIS A 133 6.33 24.46 -2.37
C HIS A 133 5.84 23.01 -2.61
N PRO A 134 6.10 22.42 -3.80
CA PRO A 134 5.71 21.04 -4.10
C PRO A 134 6.24 20.03 -3.07
N LEU A 135 7.48 20.25 -2.59
CA LEU A 135 8.16 19.40 -1.60
C LEU A 135 7.79 19.68 -0.14
N ASP A 136 6.86 20.61 0.13
CA ASP A 136 6.37 20.83 1.49
C ASP A 136 5.72 19.55 2.01
N SER A 137 6.07 19.15 3.24
CA SER A 137 5.52 17.98 3.95
C SER A 137 4.75 18.45 5.17
N LEU A 138 3.61 17.83 5.44
CA LEU A 138 2.86 18.11 6.64
C LEU A 138 3.42 17.25 7.80
N PRO A 139 3.90 17.85 8.90
CA PRO A 139 4.31 17.08 10.06
C PRO A 139 3.12 16.34 10.67
N ALA A 140 3.28 15.07 11.04
CA ALA A 140 2.22 14.27 11.67
C ALA A 140 1.54 14.97 12.85
N ARG A 141 2.31 15.67 13.69
CA ARG A 141 1.81 16.43 14.85
C ARG A 141 0.86 17.58 14.52
N GLU A 142 0.83 18.05 13.27
CA GLU A 142 -0.08 19.10 12.82
C GLU A 142 -1.43 18.54 12.35
N LEU A 143 -1.54 17.22 12.23
CA LEU A 143 -2.77 16.54 11.89
C LEU A 143 -3.59 16.27 13.16
N ASP A 144 -4.73 16.95 13.29
CA ASP A 144 -5.74 16.62 14.29
C ASP A 144 -6.37 15.27 13.92
N LEU A 145 -6.19 14.25 14.78
CA LEU A 145 -6.59 12.88 14.46
C LEU A 145 -8.10 12.73 14.28
N ASP A 146 -8.92 13.43 15.07
CA ASP A 146 -10.38 13.32 14.96
C ASP A 146 -10.88 13.93 13.65
N GLU A 147 -10.32 15.08 13.25
CA GLU A 147 -10.58 15.68 11.94
C GLU A 147 -10.09 14.77 10.80
N ALA A 148 -8.92 14.17 10.95
CA ALA A 148 -8.34 13.26 9.97
C ALA A 148 -9.19 12.01 9.74
N MET A 149 -9.74 11.42 10.81
CA MET A 149 -10.63 10.26 10.69
C MET A 149 -11.95 10.60 10.00
N LYS A 150 -12.55 11.77 10.30
CA LYS A 150 -13.75 12.25 9.59
C LYS A 150 -13.49 12.49 8.11
N LEU A 151 -12.33 13.07 7.78
CA LEU A 151 -11.91 13.28 6.40
C LEU A 151 -11.67 11.94 5.69
N TRP A 152 -10.99 10.99 6.36
CA TRP A 152 -10.76 9.65 5.85
C TRP A 152 -12.07 8.93 5.52
N ASP A 153 -13.05 8.93 6.43
CA ASP A 153 -14.34 8.26 6.21
C ASP A 153 -15.07 8.79 4.97
N ALA A 154 -15.04 10.12 4.78
CA ALA A 154 -15.66 10.75 3.62
C ALA A 154 -14.90 10.46 2.31
N LEU A 155 -13.56 10.48 2.37
CA LEU A 155 -12.70 10.13 1.24
C LEU A 155 -12.88 8.66 0.83
N GLN A 156 -12.80 7.74 1.79
CA GLN A 156 -13.00 6.31 1.55
C GLN A 156 -14.36 6.05 0.89
N LYS A 157 -15.43 6.71 1.36
CA LYS A 157 -16.74 6.62 0.71
C LYS A 157 -16.70 7.08 -0.74
N ALA A 158 -16.06 8.21 -1.04
CA ALA A 158 -15.92 8.70 -2.42
C ALA A 158 -15.10 7.74 -3.30
N THR A 159 -14.04 7.16 -2.75
CA THR A 159 -13.17 6.19 -3.40
C THR A 159 -13.88 4.87 -3.73
N ILE A 160 -14.70 4.36 -2.80
CA ILE A 160 -15.52 3.16 -3.02
C ILE A 160 -16.48 3.36 -4.19
N HIS A 161 -16.99 4.58 -4.36
CA HIS A 161 -17.89 4.96 -5.46
C HIS A 161 -17.18 5.45 -6.73
N ASP A 162 -15.87 5.23 -6.90
CA ASP A 162 -15.12 5.59 -8.12
C ASP A 162 -15.09 7.11 -8.43
N ARG A 163 -15.20 7.97 -7.41
CA ARG A 163 -15.29 9.43 -7.61
C ARG A 163 -13.99 10.19 -7.41
N VAL A 164 -12.91 9.51 -7.06
CA VAL A 164 -11.62 10.12 -6.72
C VAL A 164 -10.58 9.79 -7.78
N PHE A 165 -10.05 10.82 -8.43
CA PHE A 165 -9.05 10.67 -9.50
C PHE A 165 -7.81 11.51 -9.17
N CYS A 166 -6.64 10.90 -9.33
CA CYS A 166 -5.35 11.56 -9.15
C CYS A 166 -4.51 11.43 -10.41
N VAL A 167 -3.59 12.37 -10.60
CA VAL A 167 -2.65 12.36 -11.71
C VAL A 167 -1.55 11.33 -11.44
N ASN A 168 -1.26 10.45 -12.39
CA ASN A 168 -0.14 9.52 -12.29
C ASN A 168 1.19 10.15 -12.76
N GLY A 169 2.29 9.39 -12.73
CA GLY A 169 3.60 9.86 -13.18
C GLY A 169 3.64 10.34 -14.65
N ASN A 170 2.73 9.85 -15.49
CA ASN A 170 2.60 10.22 -16.91
C ASN A 170 1.60 11.35 -17.15
N LYS A 171 1.20 12.06 -16.09
CA LYS A 171 0.20 13.15 -16.15
C LYS A 171 -1.20 12.74 -16.61
N VAL A 172 -1.53 11.45 -16.47
CA VAL A 172 -2.86 10.91 -16.79
C VAL A 172 -3.68 10.80 -15.53
N LEU A 173 -4.94 11.24 -15.57
CA LEU A 173 -5.90 11.06 -14.48
C LEU A 173 -6.30 9.59 -14.35
N ARG A 174 -6.23 9.08 -13.13
CA ARG A 174 -6.40 7.67 -12.81
C ARG A 174 -7.23 7.50 -11.54
N PRO A 175 -8.09 6.46 -11.48
CA PRO A 175 -8.91 6.22 -10.32
C PRO A 175 -8.04 5.81 -9.13
N LEU A 176 -8.36 6.38 -7.98
CA LEU A 176 -7.81 6.02 -6.70
C LEU A 176 -8.69 4.94 -6.07
N LYS A 177 -8.07 3.91 -5.49
CA LYS A 177 -8.72 2.78 -4.82
C LYS A 177 -8.03 2.46 -3.50
N ILE A 178 -8.61 1.56 -2.73
CA ILE A 178 -8.01 1.03 -1.49
C ILE A 178 -7.78 -0.45 -1.69
N ALA A 179 -6.61 -0.94 -1.30
CA ALA A 179 -6.30 -2.36 -1.16
C ALA A 179 -6.32 -2.73 0.33
N ALA A 180 -6.76 -3.95 0.65
CA ALA A 180 -6.76 -4.47 2.02
C ALA A 180 -5.92 -5.75 2.12
N VAL A 181 -5.18 -5.87 3.22
CA VAL A 181 -4.38 -7.03 3.58
C VAL A 181 -4.76 -7.45 5.00
N HIS A 182 -5.10 -8.72 5.19
CA HIS A 182 -5.38 -9.24 6.53
C HIS A 182 -4.15 -9.10 7.43
N GLU A 183 -4.31 -8.78 8.71
CA GLU A 183 -3.19 -8.52 9.63
C GLU A 183 -2.20 -9.71 9.68
N VAL A 184 -2.71 -10.94 9.71
CA VAL A 184 -1.88 -12.16 9.68
C VAL A 184 -1.07 -12.25 8.38
N THR A 185 -1.67 -11.92 7.24
CA THR A 185 -0.97 -11.92 5.95
C THR A 185 0.13 -10.86 5.93
N PHE A 186 -0.14 -9.67 6.49
CA PHE A 186 0.86 -8.61 6.63
C PHE A 186 2.08 -9.09 7.44
N HIS A 187 1.88 -9.72 8.59
CA HIS A 187 2.99 -10.27 9.39
C HIS A 187 3.73 -11.40 8.67
N ARG A 188 3.03 -12.27 7.93
CA ARG A 188 3.67 -13.31 7.12
C ARG A 188 4.53 -12.72 5.99
N LEU A 189 4.10 -11.63 5.37
CA LEU A 189 4.90 -10.93 4.36
C LEU A 189 6.17 -10.32 4.96
N VAL A 190 6.08 -9.77 6.17
CA VAL A 190 7.25 -9.27 6.91
C VAL A 190 8.24 -10.40 7.18
N ALA A 191 7.76 -11.52 7.74
CA ALA A 191 8.61 -12.68 8.02
C ALA A 191 9.22 -13.28 6.75
N LEU A 192 8.45 -13.35 5.66
CA LEU A 192 8.94 -13.79 4.36
C LEU A 192 10.09 -12.89 3.91
N ALA A 193 9.94 -11.57 3.97
CA ALA A 193 10.99 -10.63 3.58
C ALA A 193 12.27 -10.81 4.39
N GLU A 194 12.17 -11.06 5.70
CA GLU A 194 13.35 -11.33 6.55
C GLU A 194 14.07 -12.63 6.18
N SER A 195 13.35 -13.61 5.63
CA SER A 195 13.93 -14.90 5.21
C SER A 195 14.60 -14.88 3.83
N ILE A 196 14.46 -13.80 3.07
CA ILE A 196 15.04 -13.70 1.72
C ILE A 196 16.57 -13.66 1.83
N ARG A 197 17.24 -14.55 1.09
CA ARG A 197 18.68 -14.49 0.84
C ARG A 197 19.01 -13.55 -0.31
N MET A 198 20.01 -12.73 -0.12
CA MET A 198 20.61 -11.87 -1.13
C MET A 198 21.63 -12.66 -1.97
N TYR A 199 22.12 -12.02 -3.03
CA TYR A 199 23.10 -12.61 -3.94
C TYR A 199 24.42 -12.98 -3.24
N ASP A 200 24.80 -12.24 -2.20
CA ASP A 200 25.98 -12.50 -1.37
C ASP A 200 25.72 -13.52 -0.25
N GLU A 201 24.66 -14.31 -0.37
CA GLU A 201 24.16 -15.29 0.62
C GLU A 201 23.70 -14.70 1.96
N SER A 202 23.89 -13.39 2.18
CA SER A 202 23.43 -12.74 3.40
C SER A 202 21.91 -12.58 3.39
N THR A 203 21.29 -12.45 4.56
CA THR A 203 19.83 -12.38 4.68
C THR A 203 19.34 -10.94 4.74
N TYR A 204 18.08 -10.72 4.36
CA TYR A 204 17.34 -9.51 4.68
C TYR A 204 16.83 -9.50 6.13
N ALA A 205 17.32 -10.36 7.03
CA ALA A 205 16.96 -10.27 8.44
C ALA A 205 17.31 -8.86 8.96
N ARG A 206 16.35 -8.14 9.55
CA ARG A 206 16.47 -6.70 9.82
C ARG A 206 17.75 -6.30 10.53
N ASN A 207 18.07 -7.01 11.60
CA ASN A 207 19.23 -6.69 12.40
C ASN A 207 20.52 -6.84 11.57
N ASP A 208 20.65 -7.94 10.85
CA ASP A 208 21.84 -8.22 10.05
C ASP A 208 21.95 -7.26 8.86
N TYR A 209 20.83 -7.04 8.14
CA TYR A 209 20.75 -6.14 7.00
C TYR A 209 21.12 -4.71 7.36
N PHE A 210 20.48 -4.14 8.40
CA PHE A 210 20.75 -2.76 8.79
C PHE A 210 22.10 -2.61 9.49
N THR A 211 22.60 -3.64 10.19
CA THR A 211 23.97 -3.61 10.71
C THR A 211 24.99 -3.50 9.58
N ARG A 212 24.86 -4.32 8.52
CA ARG A 212 25.71 -4.20 7.33
C ARG A 212 25.55 -2.84 6.65
N ALA A 213 24.32 -2.38 6.46
CA ALA A 213 24.06 -1.09 5.81
C ALA A 213 24.67 0.09 6.58
N PHE A 214 24.56 0.12 7.90
CA PHE A 214 25.18 1.17 8.72
C PHE A 214 26.71 1.05 8.76
N SER A 215 27.27 -0.16 8.69
CA SER A 215 28.72 -0.35 8.53
C SER A 215 29.21 0.19 7.19
N ASN A 216 28.56 -0.17 6.08
CA ASN A 216 28.90 0.33 4.75
C ASN A 216 28.77 1.85 4.68
N LEU A 217 27.70 2.40 5.25
CA LEU A 217 27.50 3.85 5.33
C LEU A 217 28.64 4.53 6.10
N LYS A 218 29.14 3.94 7.19
CA LYS A 218 30.28 4.50 7.94
C LYS A 218 31.56 4.50 7.12
N GLU A 219 31.81 3.43 6.35
CA GLU A 219 32.95 3.34 5.44
C GLU A 219 32.85 4.39 4.32
N GLU A 220 31.70 4.52 3.67
CA GLU A 220 31.46 5.49 2.60
C GLU A 220 31.59 6.95 3.07
N LEU A 221 31.28 7.22 4.34
CA LEU A 221 31.40 8.55 4.94
C LEU A 221 32.80 8.88 5.51
N ALA A 222 33.74 7.92 5.49
CA ALA A 222 35.07 8.11 6.06
C ALA A 222 35.87 9.20 5.32
N ASP A 223 35.78 9.22 3.98
CA ASP A 223 36.58 10.11 3.13
C ASP A 223 35.89 11.45 2.79
N VAL A 224 34.62 11.60 3.17
CA VAL A 224 33.91 12.85 2.98
C VAL A 224 34.40 13.84 4.03
N THR A 225 34.94 15.00 3.67
CA THR A 225 35.51 15.94 4.65
C THR A 225 34.57 17.07 5.03
N CYS A 226 33.61 17.40 4.17
CA CYS A 226 32.60 18.43 4.41
C CYS A 226 31.37 17.86 5.12
N ASN A 227 31.02 18.41 6.29
CA ASN A 227 29.88 17.94 7.10
C ASN A 227 28.53 18.07 6.38
N ASP A 228 28.31 19.15 5.62
CA ASP A 228 27.07 19.32 4.86
C ASP A 228 26.96 18.27 3.74
N MET A 229 28.09 17.96 3.11
CA MET A 229 28.18 16.95 2.08
C MET A 229 27.99 15.54 2.67
N LYS A 230 28.55 15.25 3.86
CA LYS A 230 28.27 14.00 4.61
C LYS A 230 26.79 13.81 4.84
N ARG A 231 26.11 14.87 5.29
CA ARG A 231 24.68 14.82 5.59
C ARG A 231 23.84 14.54 4.33
N PHE A 232 24.20 15.14 3.20
CA PHE A 232 23.53 14.91 1.92
C PHE A 232 23.78 13.47 1.41
N VAL A 233 25.05 13.09 1.31
CA VAL A 233 25.51 11.77 0.84
C VAL A 233 24.91 10.64 1.68
N ARG A 234 24.94 10.78 3.02
CA ARG A 234 24.31 9.83 3.95
C ARG A 234 22.84 9.59 3.64
N LYS A 235 22.09 10.66 3.42
CA LYS A 235 20.64 10.59 3.25
C LYS A 235 20.26 9.94 1.93
N ASP A 236 20.98 10.24 0.85
CA ASP A 236 20.68 9.64 -0.45
C ASP A 236 21.16 8.18 -0.53
N LEU A 237 22.38 7.87 -0.08
CA LEU A 237 22.89 6.49 -0.11
C LEU A 237 22.06 5.55 0.79
N PHE A 238 21.69 6.01 1.99
CA PHE A 238 20.89 5.18 2.88
C PHE A 238 19.44 5.03 2.40
N ARG A 239 18.90 5.97 1.62
CA ARG A 239 17.56 5.82 1.02
C ARG A 239 17.49 4.66 0.05
N ASP A 240 18.53 4.42 -0.74
CA ASP A 240 18.54 3.28 -1.64
C ASP A 240 18.61 1.94 -0.89
N THR A 241 19.33 1.91 0.25
CA THR A 241 19.29 0.76 1.17
C THR A 241 17.85 0.50 1.65
N LEU A 242 17.11 1.54 2.05
CA LEU A 242 15.74 1.36 2.54
C LEU A 242 14.76 0.85 1.48
N ARG A 243 15.09 1.00 0.20
CA ARG A 243 14.29 0.42 -0.88
C ARG A 243 14.43 -1.10 -0.95
N MET A 244 15.45 -1.70 -0.31
CA MET A 244 15.69 -3.15 -0.32
C MET A 244 15.69 -3.74 -1.74
N GLY A 245 16.23 -2.99 -2.70
CA GLY A 245 16.23 -3.33 -4.12
C GLY A 245 14.86 -3.33 -4.81
N MET A 246 13.79 -2.90 -4.14
CA MET A 246 12.46 -2.79 -4.74
C MET A 246 12.36 -1.59 -5.71
N PRO A 247 11.50 -1.66 -6.73
CA PRO A 247 11.14 -0.51 -7.55
C PRO A 247 10.67 0.67 -6.69
N SER A 248 11.14 1.88 -7.02
CA SER A 248 10.85 3.09 -6.24
C SER A 248 9.35 3.32 -6.02
N LYS A 249 8.50 2.98 -7.00
CA LYS A 249 7.04 3.16 -6.93
C LYS A 249 6.36 2.38 -5.79
N LEU A 250 6.95 1.30 -5.30
CA LEU A 250 6.38 0.50 -4.21
C LEU A 250 6.67 1.13 -2.84
N SER A 251 7.89 1.64 -2.65
CA SER A 251 8.36 2.13 -1.34
C SER A 251 8.33 3.64 -1.19
N HIS A 252 8.25 4.42 -2.28
CA HIS A 252 8.43 5.87 -2.26
C HIS A 252 7.49 6.58 -1.29
N SER A 253 6.18 6.33 -1.38
CA SER A 253 5.20 7.00 -0.52
C SER A 253 5.42 6.72 0.97
N LEU A 254 5.83 5.50 1.30
CA LEU A 254 6.12 5.10 2.66
C LEU A 254 7.41 5.78 3.18
N LEU A 255 8.49 5.78 2.38
CA LEU A 255 9.74 6.48 2.72
C LEU A 255 9.53 7.99 2.89
N TRP A 256 8.63 8.57 2.09
CA TRP A 256 8.33 9.99 2.15
C TRP A 256 7.52 10.35 3.41
N ALA A 257 6.48 9.59 3.73
CA ALA A 257 5.66 9.79 4.94
C ALA A 257 6.49 9.72 6.23
N PHE A 258 7.49 8.84 6.29
CA PHE A 258 8.35 8.66 7.46
C PHE A 258 9.71 9.33 7.33
N ARG A 259 9.92 10.24 6.37
CA ARG A 259 11.22 10.88 6.09
C ARG A 259 11.86 11.48 7.33
N ARG A 260 11.09 12.13 8.20
CA ARG A 260 11.62 12.78 9.42
C ARG A 260 12.04 11.75 10.46
N THR A 261 11.22 10.74 10.70
CA THR A 261 11.54 9.63 11.62
C THR A 261 12.80 8.90 11.15
N LEU A 262 12.91 8.68 9.84
CA LEU A 262 14.08 8.11 9.22
C LEU A 262 15.33 8.97 9.44
N ASP A 263 15.25 10.28 9.13
CA ASP A 263 16.35 11.21 9.32
C ASP A 263 16.83 11.18 10.80
N VAL A 264 15.91 11.18 11.76
CA VAL A 264 16.24 11.09 13.19
C VAL A 264 16.94 9.77 13.54
N GLY A 265 16.42 8.64 13.05
CA GLY A 265 17.00 7.33 13.32
C GLY A 265 18.39 7.17 12.73
N VAL A 266 18.58 7.60 11.47
CA VAL A 266 19.88 7.54 10.78
C VAL A 266 20.89 8.45 11.46
N ASP A 267 20.52 9.68 11.80
CA ASP A 267 21.40 10.63 12.49
C ASP A 267 21.80 10.11 13.88
N ALA A 268 20.90 9.41 14.59
CA ALA A 268 21.19 8.82 15.89
C ALA A 268 22.28 7.73 15.82
N VAL A 269 22.19 6.82 14.85
CA VAL A 269 23.17 5.73 14.70
C VAL A 269 24.48 6.22 14.07
N ALA A 270 24.40 7.09 13.06
CA ALA A 270 25.56 7.55 12.31
C ALA A 270 26.39 8.60 13.06
N ASP A 271 25.74 9.55 13.76
CA ASP A 271 26.44 10.69 14.39
C ASP A 271 26.53 10.58 15.91
N LYS A 272 25.50 10.04 16.56
CA LYS A 272 25.42 10.02 18.04
C LYS A 272 25.91 8.71 18.65
N GLY A 273 26.27 7.73 17.81
CA GLY A 273 26.80 6.45 18.25
C GLY A 273 25.75 5.51 18.88
N GLU A 274 24.46 5.76 18.65
CA GLU A 274 23.41 4.86 19.09
C GLU A 274 23.53 3.49 18.39
N PRO A 275 23.12 2.39 19.05
CA PRO A 275 23.14 1.07 18.42
C PRO A 275 22.09 0.97 17.31
N VAL A 276 22.30 0.07 16.34
CA VAL A 276 21.35 -0.18 15.24
C VAL A 276 19.95 -0.56 15.75
N SER A 277 19.86 -1.22 16.91
CA SER A 277 18.58 -1.52 17.56
C SER A 277 17.73 -0.29 17.86
N TYR A 278 18.34 0.87 18.14
CA TYR A 278 17.62 2.14 18.30
C TYR A 278 16.91 2.54 17.01
N PHE A 279 17.60 2.43 15.86
CA PHE A 279 17.01 2.70 14.56
C PHE A 279 15.85 1.76 14.25
N LEU A 280 16.02 0.45 14.53
CA LEU A 280 14.99 -0.56 14.30
C LEU A 280 13.72 -0.27 15.11
N GLU A 281 13.87 0.19 16.36
CA GLU A 281 12.76 0.53 17.24
C GLU A 281 12.04 1.80 16.77
N VAL A 282 12.78 2.88 16.56
CA VAL A 282 12.22 4.18 16.15
C VAL A 282 11.55 4.10 14.77
N CYS A 283 12.09 3.28 13.87
CA CYS A 283 11.56 3.10 12.53
C CYS A 283 10.67 1.86 12.40
N LYS A 284 10.26 1.19 13.50
CA LYS A 284 9.56 -0.11 13.44
C LYS A 284 8.36 -0.10 12.50
N GLY A 285 7.46 0.88 12.61
CA GLY A 285 6.27 0.97 11.75
C GLY A 285 6.61 1.16 10.26
N LEU A 286 7.62 1.98 9.97
CA LEU A 286 8.16 2.15 8.61
C LEU A 286 8.74 0.83 8.08
N LEU A 287 9.56 0.16 8.88
CA LEU A 287 10.23 -1.08 8.49
C LEU A 287 9.22 -2.22 8.32
N ASP A 288 8.21 -2.34 9.17
CA ASP A 288 7.09 -3.28 9.01
C ASP A 288 6.42 -3.09 7.63
N GLY A 289 6.13 -1.86 7.25
CA GLY A 289 5.57 -1.57 5.93
C GLY A 289 6.53 -1.91 4.77
N LEU A 290 7.81 -1.55 4.87
CA LEU A 290 8.81 -1.83 3.83
C LEU A 290 9.03 -3.33 3.63
N TYR A 291 9.09 -4.09 4.72
CA TYR A 291 9.25 -5.54 4.67
C TYR A 291 8.01 -6.22 4.11
N ALA A 292 6.81 -5.75 4.48
CA ALA A 292 5.58 -6.25 3.86
C ALA A 292 5.56 -6.01 2.34
N LEU A 293 5.97 -4.82 1.88
CA LEU A 293 6.14 -4.54 0.44
C LEU A 293 7.18 -5.44 -0.21
N LYS A 294 8.31 -5.72 0.48
CA LYS A 294 9.34 -6.63 -0.02
C LYS A 294 8.82 -8.07 -0.13
N GLY A 295 7.98 -8.50 0.80
CA GLY A 295 7.29 -9.78 0.72
C GLY A 295 6.36 -9.85 -0.51
N ILE A 296 5.61 -8.77 -0.78
CA ILE A 296 4.74 -8.66 -1.97
C ILE A 296 5.58 -8.73 -3.26
N ASP A 297 6.67 -7.96 -3.33
CA ASP A 297 7.65 -7.95 -4.42
C ASP A 297 8.23 -9.36 -4.65
N ARG A 298 8.62 -10.05 -3.57
CA ARG A 298 9.19 -11.40 -3.63
C ARG A 298 8.20 -12.44 -4.19
N LEU A 299 6.93 -12.34 -3.82
CA LEU A 299 5.87 -13.21 -4.33
C LEU A 299 5.39 -12.78 -5.73
N ASN A 300 5.89 -11.67 -6.26
CA ASN A 300 5.41 -11.05 -7.49
C ASN A 300 3.88 -10.83 -7.49
N VAL A 301 3.34 -10.49 -6.32
CA VAL A 301 1.91 -10.23 -6.15
C VAL A 301 1.60 -8.83 -6.64
N GLN A 302 0.65 -8.72 -7.56
CA GLN A 302 0.15 -7.43 -8.01
C GLN A 302 -0.94 -6.93 -7.07
N LEU A 303 -0.85 -5.65 -6.69
CA LEU A 303 -1.88 -5.02 -5.89
C LEU A 303 -3.19 -4.94 -6.68
N SER A 304 -4.30 -5.13 -5.98
CA SER A 304 -5.64 -4.95 -6.49
C SER A 304 -6.50 -4.16 -5.50
N PRO A 305 -7.53 -3.42 -5.97
CA PRO A 305 -8.56 -2.84 -5.13
C PRO A 305 -9.23 -3.87 -4.22
N ILE A 306 -9.87 -3.38 -3.15
CA ILE A 306 -10.80 -4.17 -2.35
C ILE A 306 -11.86 -4.75 -3.27
N GLU A 307 -11.94 -6.08 -3.26
CA GLU A 307 -12.99 -6.85 -3.92
C GLU A 307 -13.91 -7.44 -2.84
N TYR A 308 -15.22 -7.39 -3.07
CA TYR A 308 -16.15 -8.12 -2.22
C TYR A 308 -15.87 -9.62 -2.35
N ALA A 309 -15.75 -10.28 -1.20
CA ALA A 309 -15.82 -11.72 -1.16
C ALA A 309 -17.27 -12.09 -1.47
N GLY A 310 -17.57 -12.46 -2.73
CA GLY A 310 -18.87 -13.05 -3.10
C GLY A 310 -19.23 -14.32 -2.31
N GLN A 311 -18.28 -14.79 -1.49
CA GLN A 311 -18.32 -15.88 -0.54
C GLN A 311 -18.59 -15.36 0.89
N ASP A 312 -19.74 -14.72 1.14
CA ASP A 312 -20.21 -14.52 2.52
C ASP A 312 -20.85 -15.81 3.05
N TYR A 313 -20.02 -16.82 3.36
CA TYR A 313 -20.43 -18.15 3.83
C TYR A 313 -21.26 -18.14 5.12
N ASN A 314 -21.39 -17.00 5.79
CA ASN A 314 -22.16 -16.87 7.01
C ASN A 314 -23.66 -16.61 6.74
N ASN A 315 -24.04 -16.26 5.51
CA ASN A 315 -25.44 -16.10 5.11
C ASN A 315 -25.89 -17.25 4.18
N ALA A 316 -27.21 -17.42 4.01
CA ALA A 316 -27.79 -18.53 3.25
C ALA A 316 -27.30 -18.58 1.79
N THR A 317 -27.15 -17.43 1.15
CA THR A 317 -26.66 -17.33 -0.24
C THR A 317 -25.19 -17.73 -0.34
N GLY A 318 -24.36 -17.31 0.62
CA GLY A 318 -22.96 -17.73 0.63
C GLY A 318 -22.79 -19.20 0.97
N LYS A 319 -23.59 -19.78 1.87
CA LYS A 319 -23.59 -21.24 2.11
C LYS A 319 -23.88 -22.02 0.83
N LEU A 320 -24.91 -21.62 0.08
CA LEU A 320 -25.24 -22.22 -1.22
C LEU A 320 -24.10 -22.05 -2.24
N TYR A 321 -23.42 -20.90 -2.26
CA TYR A 321 -22.26 -20.70 -3.11
C TYR A 321 -21.05 -21.53 -2.65
N ALA A 322 -20.86 -21.75 -1.34
CA ALA A 322 -19.84 -22.65 -0.79
C ALA A 322 -20.07 -24.08 -1.25
N GLU A 323 -21.31 -24.56 -1.11
CA GLU A 323 -21.74 -25.88 -1.53
C GLU A 323 -21.54 -26.06 -3.05
N PHE A 324 -21.89 -25.04 -3.84
CA PHE A 324 -21.65 -25.03 -5.29
C PHE A 324 -20.16 -25.08 -5.64
N VAL A 325 -19.32 -24.23 -5.02
CA VAL A 325 -17.88 -24.20 -5.28
C VAL A 325 -17.20 -25.50 -4.84
N ALA A 326 -17.58 -26.05 -3.68
CA ALA A 326 -17.09 -27.33 -3.20
C ALA A 326 -17.46 -28.45 -4.17
N GLY A 327 -18.73 -28.52 -4.58
CA GLY A 327 -19.19 -29.51 -5.56
C GLY A 327 -18.47 -29.39 -6.91
N ALA A 328 -18.33 -28.17 -7.43
CA ALA A 328 -17.59 -27.94 -8.67
C ALA A 328 -16.10 -28.28 -8.54
N SER A 329 -15.47 -27.97 -7.40
CA SER A 329 -14.07 -28.32 -7.13
C SER A 329 -13.88 -29.83 -7.04
N ASP A 330 -14.80 -30.55 -6.40
CA ASP A 330 -14.77 -32.01 -6.31
C ASP A 330 -14.92 -32.65 -7.69
N GLU A 331 -15.84 -32.14 -8.52
CA GLU A 331 -16.01 -32.59 -9.91
C GLU A 331 -14.76 -32.32 -10.77
N ILE A 332 -14.15 -31.14 -10.65
CA ILE A 332 -12.92 -30.79 -11.39
C ILE A 332 -11.75 -31.66 -10.92
N CYS A 333 -11.59 -31.86 -9.60
CA CYS A 333 -10.55 -32.73 -9.04
C CYS A 333 -10.75 -34.19 -9.48
N ALA A 334 -11.99 -34.68 -9.49
CA ALA A 334 -12.31 -36.02 -9.98
C ALA A 334 -12.03 -36.15 -11.49
N ALA A 335 -12.39 -35.15 -12.29
CA ALA A 335 -12.08 -35.12 -13.71
C ALA A 335 -10.57 -35.10 -13.96
N ARG A 336 -9.81 -34.30 -13.20
CA ARG A 336 -8.34 -34.25 -13.29
C ARG A 336 -7.69 -35.57 -12.89
N ARG A 337 -8.14 -36.22 -11.81
CA ARG A 337 -7.65 -37.56 -11.43
C ARG A 337 -7.97 -38.60 -12.50
N ALA A 338 -9.15 -38.51 -13.11
CA ALA A 338 -9.54 -39.42 -14.20
C ALA A 338 -8.73 -39.19 -15.48
N GLU A 339 -8.29 -37.96 -15.74
CA GLU A 339 -7.54 -37.57 -16.94
C GLU A 339 -6.02 -37.76 -16.80
N TYR A 340 -5.46 -37.49 -15.61
CA TYR A 340 -4.01 -37.44 -15.37
C TYR A 340 -3.49 -38.50 -14.40
N GLY A 341 -4.35 -39.29 -13.73
CA GLY A 341 -3.94 -40.23 -12.68
C GLY A 341 -3.55 -39.54 -11.36
N ASP A 342 -3.37 -40.32 -10.30
CA ASP A 342 -3.00 -39.80 -8.95
C ASP A 342 -1.49 -39.52 -8.81
N ASP A 343 -0.66 -39.86 -9.80
CA ASP A 343 0.80 -39.93 -9.67
C ASP A 343 1.53 -38.57 -9.79
N ASP A 344 0.85 -37.49 -10.16
CA ASP A 344 1.47 -36.15 -10.33
C ASP A 344 1.31 -35.23 -9.10
N MET A 345 0.76 -35.71 -7.98
CA MET A 345 0.48 -34.88 -6.80
C MET A 345 1.32 -35.19 -5.55
N ASP A 346 2.16 -36.22 -5.57
CA ASP A 346 3.00 -36.64 -4.44
C ASP A 346 4.45 -36.99 -4.88
N ASP A 347 5.17 -36.08 -5.55
CA ASP A 347 6.65 -36.20 -5.61
C ASP A 347 7.37 -34.84 -5.70
N ASP A 348 7.47 -34.17 -4.54
CA ASP A 348 8.66 -33.38 -4.19
C ASP A 348 9.08 -33.79 -2.77
N GLY A 349 9.25 -35.10 -2.60
CA GLY A 349 9.85 -35.72 -1.42
C GLY A 349 11.37 -35.59 -1.45
N LEU A 350 11.92 -34.39 -1.25
CA LEU A 350 13.32 -34.23 -0.89
C LEU A 350 13.52 -34.58 0.59
N THR A 351 13.65 -35.87 0.89
CA THR A 351 14.25 -36.38 2.13
C THR A 351 15.58 -37.06 1.83
N GLU A 352 16.64 -36.44 2.38
CA GLU A 352 17.88 -37.02 2.91
C GLU A 352 18.59 -38.15 2.13
N ASN A 353 19.71 -37.78 1.49
CA ASN A 353 21.02 -38.38 1.72
C ASN A 353 22.14 -37.35 1.51
#